data_AF-A0A2D4HD56-F1
#
_entry.id   AF-A0A2D4HD56-F1
#
_cell.length_a   1.000
_cell.length_b   1.000
_cell.length_c   1.000
_cell.angle_alpha   90.00
_cell.angle_beta   90.00
_cell.angle_gamma   90.00
#
_symmetry.space_group_name_H-M   'P 1'
#
loop_
_entity.id
_entity.type
_entity.pdbx_description
1 polymer ?
#
loop_
_entity_poly.entity_id
_entity_poly.type
_entity_poly.pdbx_seq_one_letter_code
_entity_poly.pdbx_strand_id
1 'polypeptide(L)'
;ECDNFVQNWINQSANMMLTGCSSKISEVKTQAEDDWELVSDDIRELTDHCTNEGIIKDPQNYRTEAPSCSLGWGNKQVSNHSSDCATTEEDEGANMRDILNSSHSSSSLKSWYKGPSFSSSFSELGSPPLMNSSESSFAFISMVKEQMQQARILSNDDYNKLFTGVEHAWLIERMKNTGFFKPNLLHRTHYALLLKYSKISGLWTAQETTAYIGDNLSVAKKGKQRNAFWMHFLHQEETLGRYVGKEYKEEKEIIYHFNDVERQMTAQYYVTEFNKRLYEQNIPTQIFYIPSVVLLILEGKSIQGCVTVEPYILGEFVKLSNNTNVVKLEYKATEYGLAYGHFCYEFSQGTDVVVDLQGWVTDNGKGLIYLTDPQIHSVSKKEIPGLTNFGKKGIYYFFNNQHTECNEICSRLSLTRPSIEKPK
;
A
#
# COMPACT_ATOMS: atom_id res chain seq x y z
N GLU A 1 40.44 0.42 -32.22
CA GLU A 1 40.86 -0.99 -32.13
C GLU A 1 39.83 -1.69 -31.25
N CYS A 2 39.01 -2.55 -31.85
CA CYS A 2 37.90 -3.20 -31.15
C CYS A 2 38.41 -4.32 -30.24
N ASP A 3 37.80 -4.40 -29.06
CA ASP A 3 38.15 -5.22 -27.91
C ASP A 3 38.21 -6.73 -28.19
N ASN A 4 39.41 -7.29 -28.01
CA ASN A 4 39.69 -8.74 -27.96
C ASN A 4 38.98 -9.47 -26.80
N PHE A 5 38.30 -8.75 -25.90
CA PHE A 5 37.64 -9.35 -24.73
C PHE A 5 36.28 -9.95 -25.06
N VAL A 6 35.51 -9.31 -25.95
CA VAL A 6 34.16 -9.77 -26.33
C VAL A 6 34.22 -11.02 -27.22
N GLN A 7 35.22 -11.09 -28.10
CA GLN A 7 35.43 -12.26 -28.96
C GLN A 7 35.87 -13.51 -28.18
N ASN A 8 36.67 -13.36 -27.11
CA ASN A 8 37.07 -14.50 -26.28
C ASN A 8 35.90 -15.11 -25.50
N TRP A 9 34.92 -14.30 -25.11
CA TRP A 9 33.75 -14.79 -24.38
C TRP A 9 32.78 -15.56 -25.28
N ILE A 10 32.57 -15.09 -26.51
CA ILE A 10 31.74 -15.77 -27.52
C ILE A 10 32.35 -17.12 -27.92
N ASN A 11 33.68 -17.19 -28.06
CA ASN A 11 34.37 -18.43 -28.42
C ASN A 11 34.43 -19.47 -27.28
N GLN A 12 34.35 -19.04 -26.02
CA GLN A 12 34.24 -19.95 -24.87
C GLN A 12 32.83 -20.58 -24.75
N SER A 13 31.78 -19.81 -25.05
CA SER A 13 30.40 -20.31 -25.05
C SER A 13 30.14 -21.32 -26.17
N ALA A 14 30.68 -21.09 -27.37
CA ALA A 14 30.50 -21.98 -28.52
C ALA A 14 31.17 -23.36 -28.34
N ASN A 15 32.32 -23.42 -27.64
CA ASN A 15 33.03 -24.68 -27.40
C ASN A 15 32.39 -25.57 -26.34
N MET A 16 31.60 -25.01 -25.41
CA MET A 16 30.86 -25.81 -24.42
C MET A 16 29.64 -26.53 -25.00
N MET A 17 29.16 -26.14 -26.18
CA MET A 17 28.01 -26.75 -26.86
C MET A 17 28.38 -27.96 -27.75
N LEU A 18 29.68 -28.26 -27.94
CA LEU A 18 30.16 -29.26 -28.91
C LEU A 18 30.75 -30.55 -28.32
N THR A 19 30.82 -30.69 -26.99
CA THR A 19 31.32 -31.92 -26.36
C THR A 19 30.23 -32.62 -25.56
N GLY A 20 29.47 -33.48 -26.23
CA GLY A 20 28.68 -34.51 -25.55
C GLY A 20 29.57 -35.65 -25.07
N CYS A 21 29.53 -35.99 -23.78
CA CYS A 21 29.63 -37.38 -23.34
C CYS A 21 29.13 -37.61 -21.91
N SER A 22 28.42 -38.73 -21.79
CA SER A 22 27.87 -39.45 -20.64
C SER A 22 28.72 -39.51 -19.37
N SER A 23 28.09 -39.39 -18.20
CA SER A 23 28.41 -40.11 -16.94
C SER A 23 27.27 -40.01 -15.92
N LYS A 24 26.87 -41.17 -15.37
CA LYS A 24 25.87 -41.35 -14.30
C LYS A 24 26.39 -40.92 -12.91
N ILE A 25 25.45 -40.85 -11.93
CA ILE A 25 25.54 -40.83 -10.44
C ILE A 25 25.10 -39.46 -9.88
N SER A 26 24.21 -39.29 -8.90
CA SER A 26 23.33 -40.15 -8.07
C SER A 26 22.22 -39.28 -7.47
N GLU A 27 21.05 -39.87 -7.21
CA GLU A 27 19.89 -39.25 -6.56
C GLU A 27 20.21 -38.60 -5.20
N VAL A 28 19.79 -37.34 -5.03
CA VAL A 28 19.42 -36.75 -3.74
C VAL A 28 18.07 -36.07 -3.93
N LYS A 29 17.08 -36.51 -3.15
CA LYS A 29 15.69 -36.00 -3.17
C LYS A 29 15.62 -34.57 -2.63
N THR A 30 15.04 -33.68 -3.42
CA THR A 30 14.36 -32.46 -2.96
C THR A 30 12.92 -32.50 -3.49
N GLN A 31 11.98 -32.79 -2.59
CA GLN A 31 10.54 -32.52 -2.73
C GLN A 31 10.30 -31.08 -2.26
N ALA A 32 9.43 -30.24 -2.83
CA ALA A 32 8.55 -30.29 -3.98
C ALA A 32 8.20 -28.82 -4.33
N GLU A 33 8.20 -28.48 -5.61
CA GLU A 33 7.49 -27.32 -6.19
C GLU A 33 6.30 -27.88 -6.99
N ASP A 34 5.15 -27.23 -6.80
CA ASP A 34 3.99 -27.05 -7.68
C ASP A 34 3.61 -28.13 -8.69
N ASP A 35 2.45 -28.76 -8.44
CA ASP A 35 1.67 -29.49 -9.44
C ASP A 35 0.19 -29.06 -9.30
N TRP A 36 -0.32 -28.28 -10.25
CA TRP A 36 -1.77 -28.08 -10.44
C TRP A 36 -2.18 -28.86 -11.69
N GLU A 37 -2.55 -30.13 -11.51
CA GLU A 37 -3.22 -30.91 -12.55
C GLU A 37 -4.66 -30.40 -12.74
N LEU A 38 -4.96 -30.00 -13.98
CA LEU A 38 -6.31 -29.77 -14.48
C LEU A 38 -7.05 -31.11 -14.58
N VAL A 39 -7.96 -31.36 -13.64
CA VAL A 39 -8.94 -32.45 -13.77
C VAL A 39 -9.99 -32.03 -14.80
N SER A 40 -10.07 -32.82 -15.87
CA SER A 40 -11.02 -32.67 -16.97
C SER A 40 -12.42 -33.12 -16.57
N ASP A 41 -13.43 -32.30 -16.85
CA ASP A 41 -14.84 -32.63 -16.68
C ASP A 41 -15.36 -33.62 -17.73
N ASP A 42 -16.22 -34.52 -17.25
CA ASP A 42 -16.90 -35.57 -18.00
C ASP A 42 -17.83 -35.03 -19.12
N ILE A 43 -17.54 -35.51 -20.32
CA ILE A 43 -18.42 -36.05 -21.35
C ILE A 43 -19.94 -35.76 -21.18
N ARG A 44 -20.47 -34.92 -22.07
CA ARG A 44 -21.81 -35.11 -22.64
C ARG A 44 -21.74 -35.04 -24.16
N GLU A 45 -22.04 -36.19 -24.76
CA GLU A 45 -22.22 -36.39 -26.20
C GLU A 45 -23.29 -35.44 -26.77
N LEU A 46 -22.94 -34.73 -27.83
CA LEU A 46 -23.91 -34.37 -28.87
C LEU A 46 -23.27 -34.73 -30.22
N THR A 47 -23.91 -35.68 -30.89
CA THR A 47 -23.58 -36.19 -32.21
C THR A 47 -23.93 -35.16 -33.26
N ASP A 48 -22.96 -34.76 -34.10
CA ASP A 48 -23.26 -34.09 -35.37
C ASP A 48 -22.51 -34.78 -36.53
N HIS A 49 -23.31 -35.24 -37.48
CA HIS A 49 -22.89 -35.82 -38.74
C HIS A 49 -22.33 -34.72 -39.67
N CYS A 50 -21.06 -34.85 -40.06
CA CYS A 50 -20.51 -34.13 -41.21
C CYS A 50 -20.99 -34.78 -42.52
N THR A 51 -21.54 -33.98 -43.43
CA THR A 51 -21.40 -34.22 -44.87
C THR A 51 -20.85 -32.96 -45.54
N ASN A 52 -19.93 -33.23 -46.46
CA ASN A 52 -19.05 -32.32 -47.19
C ASN A 52 -19.76 -31.55 -48.31
N GLU A 53 -18.97 -30.66 -48.94
CA GLU A 53 -19.16 -29.91 -50.19
C GLU A 53 -19.75 -28.50 -50.01
N GLY A 54 -19.21 -27.41 -50.55
CA GLY A 54 -18.06 -27.14 -51.40
C GLY A 54 -18.18 -25.69 -51.93
N ILE A 55 -17.06 -25.15 -52.43
CA ILE A 55 -16.96 -24.05 -53.42
C ILE A 55 -17.05 -22.58 -52.93
N ILE A 56 -15.86 -21.95 -52.89
CA ILE A 56 -15.41 -20.62 -53.37
C ILE A 56 -16.46 -19.50 -53.58
N LYS A 57 -16.31 -18.34 -52.90
CA LYS A 57 -15.98 -16.99 -53.46
C LYS A 57 -16.10 -15.85 -52.41
N ASP A 58 -15.12 -14.95 -52.46
CA ASP A 58 -14.97 -13.70 -51.70
C ASP A 58 -15.71 -12.53 -52.43
N PRO A 59 -15.66 -11.25 -51.98
CA PRO A 59 -16.72 -10.56 -51.24
C PRO A 59 -17.26 -9.33 -52.00
N GLN A 60 -18.52 -8.89 -51.78
CA GLN A 60 -18.95 -7.54 -52.19
C GLN A 60 -19.95 -6.86 -51.25
N ASN A 61 -19.50 -5.69 -50.79
CA ASN A 61 -20.20 -4.49 -50.32
C ASN A 61 -21.68 -4.34 -50.75
N TYR A 62 -22.56 -4.12 -49.77
CA TYR A 62 -23.64 -3.15 -49.88
C TYR A 62 -23.84 -2.41 -48.55
N ARG A 63 -23.66 -1.07 -48.60
CA ARG A 63 -24.29 -0.13 -47.67
C ARG A 63 -25.80 -0.28 -47.77
N THR A 64 -26.54 -0.02 -46.68
CA THR A 64 -27.58 1.04 -46.59
C THR A 64 -28.36 0.95 -45.26
N GLU A 65 -28.49 2.11 -44.61
CA GLU A 65 -29.53 2.60 -43.69
C GLU A 65 -29.74 2.03 -42.27
N ALA A 66 -29.55 2.95 -41.31
CA ALA A 66 -30.17 2.96 -39.99
C ALA A 66 -31.60 3.52 -40.06
N PRO A 67 -32.48 3.15 -39.11
CA PRO A 67 -33.60 4.00 -38.72
C PRO A 67 -33.48 4.47 -37.26
N SER A 68 -33.56 5.79 -37.11
CA SER A 68 -33.92 6.50 -35.89
C SER A 68 -35.38 6.22 -35.51
N CYS A 69 -35.69 6.12 -34.21
CA CYS A 69 -36.97 6.57 -33.67
C CYS A 69 -36.84 6.94 -32.19
N SER A 70 -37.08 8.21 -31.91
CA SER A 70 -37.28 8.81 -30.60
C SER A 70 -38.79 8.98 -30.34
N LEU A 71 -39.23 8.73 -29.10
CA LEU A 71 -40.40 9.26 -28.37
C LEU A 71 -40.53 8.38 -27.11
N GLY A 72 -40.60 8.84 -25.86
CA GLY A 72 -40.98 10.14 -25.33
C GLY A 72 -42.09 9.94 -24.30
N TRP A 73 -41.81 10.37 -23.06
CA TRP A 73 -42.73 10.67 -21.94
C TRP A 73 -43.09 9.62 -20.87
N GLY A 74 -42.81 9.96 -19.61
CA GLY A 74 -43.61 9.51 -18.45
C GLY A 74 -42.89 9.50 -17.10
N ASN A 75 -42.86 10.65 -16.42
CA ASN A 75 -42.28 10.90 -15.09
C ASN A 75 -42.61 9.85 -14.01
N LYS A 76 -41.58 9.36 -13.30
CA LYS A 76 -41.64 9.10 -11.86
C LYS A 76 -40.28 9.43 -11.24
N GLN A 77 -40.25 10.59 -10.58
CA GLN A 77 -39.14 11.09 -9.80
C GLN A 77 -39.09 10.29 -8.49
N VAL A 78 -38.22 9.27 -8.44
CA VAL A 78 -37.79 8.65 -7.18
C VAL A 78 -36.49 9.35 -6.80
N SER A 79 -36.55 10.14 -5.73
CA SER A 79 -35.41 10.80 -5.13
C SER A 79 -34.46 9.76 -4.54
N ASN A 80 -33.58 9.20 -5.37
CA ASN A 80 -32.39 8.53 -4.90
C ASN A 80 -31.40 9.62 -4.47
N HIS A 81 -31.41 9.95 -3.18
CA HIS A 81 -30.26 10.58 -2.57
C HIS A 81 -29.13 9.55 -2.58
N SER A 82 -28.31 9.53 -3.65
CA SER A 82 -26.98 8.94 -3.57
C SER A 82 -26.19 9.82 -2.61
N SER A 83 -26.07 9.36 -1.37
CA SER A 83 -25.11 9.88 -0.43
C SER A 83 -23.72 9.51 -0.96
N ASP A 84 -23.22 10.33 -1.87
CA ASP A 84 -21.81 10.37 -2.17
C ASP A 84 -21.10 10.74 -0.88
N CYS A 85 -20.58 9.73 -0.17
CA CYS A 85 -19.62 9.95 0.90
C CYS A 85 -18.43 10.71 0.31
N ALA A 86 -18.49 12.03 0.46
CA ALA A 86 -17.33 12.86 0.67
C ALA A 86 -16.50 12.21 1.78
N THR A 87 -15.19 12.30 1.63
CA THR A 87 -14.22 11.81 2.60
C THR A 87 -14.40 12.52 3.95
N THR A 88 -15.26 12.00 4.81
CA THR A 88 -15.36 12.36 6.23
C THR A 88 -14.23 11.65 6.98
N GLU A 89 -12.98 12.07 6.84
CA GLU A 89 -12.41 12.74 8.02
C GLU A 89 -12.96 14.17 8.10
N GLU A 90 -14.06 14.31 8.83
CA GLU A 90 -14.59 15.58 9.29
C GLU A 90 -13.71 16.05 10.45
N ASP A 91 -13.17 17.26 10.32
CA ASP A 91 -12.94 18.27 11.36
C ASP A 91 -12.55 17.80 12.77
N GLU A 92 -11.44 17.06 12.91
CA GLU A 92 -10.82 16.85 14.23
C GLU A 92 -9.76 17.92 14.50
N GLY A 93 -10.22 19.12 14.89
CA GLY A 93 -9.32 20.19 15.33
C GLY A 93 -9.95 21.48 15.83
N ALA A 94 -11.27 21.70 15.70
CA ALA A 94 -11.84 23.00 16.08
C ALA A 94 -13.30 22.93 16.56
N ASN A 95 -13.65 22.11 17.54
CA ASN A 95 -14.88 22.32 18.34
C ASN A 95 -14.85 21.57 19.68
N MET A 96 -14.01 22.02 20.60
CA MET A 96 -14.22 21.77 22.03
C MET A 96 -13.70 22.95 22.86
N ARG A 97 -14.29 24.13 22.64
CA ARG A 97 -14.27 25.23 23.60
C ARG A 97 -15.52 26.07 23.38
N ASP A 98 -16.63 25.65 23.96
CA ASP A 98 -17.70 26.55 24.35
C ASP A 98 -18.56 25.83 25.36
N ILE A 99 -18.33 26.15 26.64
CA ILE A 99 -19.28 26.24 27.75
C ILE A 99 -18.43 26.75 28.92
N LEU A 100 -18.38 28.07 29.08
CA LEU A 100 -18.68 28.80 30.32
C LEU A 100 -18.18 30.25 30.25
N ASN A 101 -19.12 31.15 30.62
CA ASN A 101 -18.97 32.51 31.13
C ASN A 101 -18.89 33.68 30.12
N SER A 102 -20.08 34.26 29.94
CA SER A 102 -20.32 35.66 29.63
C SER A 102 -19.62 36.62 30.61
N SER A 103 -18.93 37.63 30.08
CA SER A 103 -18.97 39.02 30.60
C SER A 103 -18.37 39.97 29.56
N HIS A 104 -19.06 41.09 29.38
CA HIS A 104 -18.80 42.21 28.48
C HIS A 104 -17.40 42.84 28.61
N SER A 105 -16.82 43.29 27.49
CA SER A 105 -16.52 44.72 27.26
C SER A 105 -15.87 44.96 25.89
N SER A 106 -16.37 46.01 25.25
CA SER A 106 -16.02 46.56 23.95
C SER A 106 -14.66 47.26 23.91
N SER A 107 -13.94 47.18 22.79
CA SER A 107 -13.42 48.38 22.10
C SER A 107 -12.87 48.06 20.71
N SER A 108 -13.18 48.99 19.81
CA SER A 108 -12.76 49.14 18.42
C SER A 108 -11.26 49.38 18.26
N LEU A 109 -10.69 49.02 17.09
CA LEU A 109 -10.04 49.95 16.13
C LEU A 109 -9.52 49.20 14.89
N LYS A 110 -9.42 49.95 13.78
CA LYS A 110 -9.19 49.50 12.38
C LYS A 110 -7.71 49.58 11.95
N SER A 111 -7.34 48.72 10.99
CA SER A 111 -6.28 48.83 9.94
C SER A 111 -4.82 48.95 10.41
N TRP A 112 -3.77 48.53 9.70
CA TRP A 112 -3.51 48.30 8.28
C TRP A 112 -2.29 47.35 8.10
N TYR A 113 -2.20 46.73 6.91
CA TYR A 113 -1.09 46.04 6.23
C TYR A 113 0.28 45.78 6.92
N LYS A 114 0.71 44.51 6.87
CA LYS A 114 1.87 43.96 6.10
C LYS A 114 2.30 42.62 6.71
N GLY A 115 2.52 41.61 5.87
CA GLY A 115 3.21 40.37 6.27
C GLY A 115 4.64 40.66 6.73
N PRO A 116 5.24 39.76 7.54
CA PRO A 116 6.16 38.80 6.94
C PRO A 116 6.19 37.40 7.60
N SER A 117 6.61 36.43 6.78
CA SER A 117 7.66 35.42 7.01
C SER A 117 7.75 34.65 8.33
N PHE A 118 7.75 33.31 8.16
CA PHE A 118 8.52 32.29 8.89
C PHE A 118 8.89 32.54 10.36
N SER A 119 8.29 31.75 11.25
CA SER A 119 8.84 31.49 12.59
C SER A 119 8.75 30.00 12.91
N SER A 120 9.92 29.37 13.04
CA SER A 120 10.10 28.07 13.66
C SER A 120 10.29 28.28 15.17
N SER A 121 9.27 27.97 15.97
CA SER A 121 9.40 27.92 17.43
C SER A 121 10.10 26.63 17.85
N PHE A 122 11.34 26.73 18.30
CA PHE A 122 11.93 25.79 19.26
C PHE A 122 11.71 26.37 20.66
N SER A 123 10.99 25.64 21.49
CA SER A 123 10.69 26.00 22.88
C SER A 123 11.91 25.83 23.79
N GLU A 124 12.00 26.76 24.73
CA GLU A 124 13.04 27.00 25.73
C GLU A 124 13.37 25.78 26.61
N LEU A 125 14.67 25.55 26.81
CA LEU A 125 15.18 25.06 28.10
C LEU A 125 16.51 25.78 28.43
N GLY A 126 16.41 26.74 29.36
CA GLY A 126 17.46 27.30 30.22
C GLY A 126 18.83 27.63 29.63
N SER A 127 19.12 28.93 29.44
CA SER A 127 20.50 29.44 29.31
C SER A 127 20.62 30.82 29.97
N PRO A 128 21.71 31.14 30.71
CA PRO A 128 22.04 32.53 31.05
C PRO A 128 22.84 33.19 29.90
N PRO A 129 22.95 34.52 29.88
CA PRO A 129 23.04 35.27 28.64
C PRO A 129 24.49 35.50 28.23
N LEU A 130 24.80 35.32 26.93
CA LEU A 130 25.89 36.06 26.33
C LEU A 130 25.63 36.28 24.83
N MET A 131 25.49 37.56 24.47
CA MET A 131 25.42 37.99 23.09
C MET A 131 26.75 37.75 22.37
N ASN A 132 26.71 36.92 21.33
CA ASN A 132 27.50 36.95 20.08
C ASN A 132 27.39 35.55 19.42
N SER A 133 26.41 35.32 18.55
CA SER A 133 26.20 33.98 17.98
C SER A 133 25.55 33.99 16.60
N SER A 134 26.08 34.76 15.65
CA SER A 134 25.75 34.54 14.23
C SER A 134 26.64 33.43 13.66
N GLU A 135 27.95 33.48 13.89
CA GLU A 135 28.92 32.54 13.30
C GLU A 135 28.81 31.10 13.85
N SER A 136 28.56 30.95 15.15
CA SER A 136 28.38 29.64 15.81
C SER A 136 27.09 28.93 15.38
N SER A 137 26.03 29.68 15.10
CA SER A 137 24.76 29.13 14.59
C SER A 137 24.91 28.62 13.15
N PHE A 138 25.66 29.32 12.29
CA PHE A 138 25.94 28.84 10.93
C PHE A 138 26.84 27.61 10.93
N ALA A 139 27.87 27.56 11.78
CA ALA A 139 28.72 26.39 11.94
C ALA A 139 27.93 25.15 12.40
N PHE A 140 27.01 25.33 13.36
CA PHE A 140 26.13 24.26 13.83
C PHE A 140 25.20 23.75 12.71
N ILE A 141 24.56 24.65 11.95
CA ILE A 141 23.69 24.28 10.82
C ILE A 141 24.49 23.52 9.74
N SER A 142 25.71 23.97 9.43
CA SER A 142 26.58 23.29 8.46
C SER A 142 26.93 21.88 8.92
N MET A 143 27.32 21.73 10.19
CA MET A 143 27.68 20.44 10.78
C MET A 143 26.49 19.46 10.79
N VAL A 144 25.29 19.94 11.14
CA VAL A 144 24.06 19.12 11.08
C VAL A 144 23.76 18.68 9.66
N LYS A 145 23.90 19.59 8.68
CA LYS A 145 23.69 19.26 7.26
C LYS A 145 24.70 18.24 6.73
N GLU A 146 25.96 18.34 7.13
CA GLU A 146 27.00 17.35 6.79
C GLU A 146 26.71 15.98 7.41
N GLN A 147 26.29 15.94 8.69
CA GLN A 147 25.88 14.68 9.34
C GLN A 147 24.70 14.03 8.61
N MET A 148 23.70 14.82 8.19
CA MET A 148 22.57 14.32 7.42
C MET A 148 23.00 13.79 6.05
N GLN A 149 23.90 14.49 5.35
CA GLN A 149 24.43 14.03 4.07
C GLN A 149 25.22 12.72 4.23
N GLN A 150 26.00 12.59 5.30
CA GLN A 150 26.72 11.35 5.59
C GLN A 150 25.77 10.20 5.93
N ALA A 151 24.70 10.46 6.69
CA ALA A 151 23.69 9.45 7.04
C ALA A 151 22.97 8.88 5.81
N ARG A 152 22.85 9.66 4.72
CA ARG A 152 22.26 9.24 3.45
C ARG A 152 23.14 8.28 2.64
N ILE A 153 24.42 8.19 2.94
CA ILE A 153 25.34 7.31 2.21
C ILE A 153 25.26 5.91 2.80
N LEU A 154 24.95 4.93 1.95
CA LEU A 154 24.94 3.51 2.29
C LEU A 154 26.36 2.93 2.16
N SER A 155 26.86 2.34 3.24
CA SER A 155 28.15 1.64 3.27
C SER A 155 28.04 0.25 2.65
N ASN A 156 29.18 -0.38 2.32
CA ASN A 156 29.15 -1.75 1.77
C ASN A 156 28.62 -2.79 2.77
N ASP A 157 28.83 -2.54 4.07
CA ASP A 157 28.26 -3.35 5.14
C ASP A 157 26.73 -3.22 5.21
N ASP A 158 26.20 -1.99 5.00
CA ASP A 158 24.75 -1.78 4.91
C ASP A 158 24.14 -2.60 3.77
N TYR A 159 24.75 -2.59 2.58
CA TYR A 159 24.29 -3.40 1.44
C TYR A 159 24.29 -4.89 1.76
N ASN A 160 25.40 -5.41 2.29
CA ASN A 160 25.51 -6.83 2.65
C ASN A 160 24.40 -7.24 3.63
N LYS A 161 24.18 -6.44 4.68
CA LYS A 161 23.11 -6.69 5.67
C LYS A 161 21.73 -6.65 5.03
N LEU A 162 21.45 -5.62 4.23
CA LEU A 162 20.16 -5.46 3.53
C LEU A 162 19.88 -6.61 2.56
N PHE A 163 20.89 -7.14 1.88
CA PHE A 163 20.75 -8.30 1.00
C PHE A 163 20.54 -9.61 1.76
N THR A 164 21.21 -9.80 2.91
CA THR A 164 21.03 -11.01 3.73
C THR A 164 19.72 -11.02 4.52
N GLY A 165 19.16 -9.84 4.81
CA GLY A 165 17.99 -9.68 5.65
C GLY A 165 18.30 -8.95 6.95
N VAL A 166 17.51 -7.93 7.30
CA VAL A 166 17.64 -7.17 8.55
C VAL A 166 16.31 -7.05 9.28
N GLU A 167 16.36 -6.96 10.61
CA GLU A 167 15.18 -6.67 11.40
C GLU A 167 14.69 -5.23 11.17
N HIS A 168 13.39 -5.02 11.35
CA HIS A 168 12.79 -3.69 11.24
C HIS A 168 13.43 -2.67 12.20
N ALA A 169 13.75 -3.07 13.44
CA ALA A 169 14.38 -2.18 14.42
C ALA A 169 15.76 -1.67 13.95
N TRP A 170 16.58 -2.55 13.40
CA TRP A 170 17.88 -2.18 12.82
C TRP A 170 17.70 -1.21 11.66
N LEU A 171 16.74 -1.47 10.77
CA LEU A 171 16.48 -0.63 9.61
C LEU A 171 16.05 0.78 10.01
N ILE A 172 15.13 0.90 10.98
CA ILE A 172 14.70 2.19 11.50
C ILE A 172 15.87 2.94 12.12
N GLU A 173 16.70 2.28 12.94
CA GLU A 173 17.90 2.87 13.53
C GLU A 173 18.86 3.38 12.45
N ARG A 174 19.10 2.58 11.42
CA ARG A 174 20.01 2.93 10.33
C ARG A 174 19.53 4.13 9.52
N MET A 175 18.22 4.28 9.37
CA MET A 175 17.59 5.34 8.59
C MET A 175 17.38 6.63 9.40
N LYS A 176 17.67 6.62 10.71
CA LYS A 176 17.65 7.84 11.53
C LYS A 176 18.58 8.90 10.96
N ASN A 177 18.18 10.16 11.12
CA ASN A 177 18.96 11.34 10.72
C ASN A 177 19.27 11.45 9.21
N THR A 178 18.66 10.64 8.36
CA THR A 178 18.71 10.81 6.88
C THR A 178 17.98 12.10 6.44
N GLY A 179 17.11 12.63 7.30
CA GLY A 179 16.39 13.87 7.08
C GLY A 179 15.22 13.74 6.12
N PHE A 180 14.81 14.87 5.56
CA PHE A 180 13.68 14.96 4.64
C PHE A 180 14.15 14.97 3.18
N PHE A 181 13.31 14.41 2.32
CA PHE A 181 13.54 14.34 0.88
C PHE A 181 12.44 15.12 0.17
N LYS A 182 12.84 15.88 -0.85
CA LYS A 182 11.89 16.66 -1.64
C LYS A 182 11.35 15.82 -2.80
N PRO A 183 10.04 15.86 -3.06
CA PRO A 183 9.42 15.07 -4.11
C PRO A 183 9.63 15.71 -5.48
N ASN A 184 10.85 15.64 -6.04
CA ASN A 184 11.16 16.08 -7.41
C ASN A 184 11.73 14.92 -8.23
N LEU A 185 11.06 13.78 -8.16
CA LEU A 185 11.57 12.51 -8.70
C LEU A 185 10.83 12.07 -9.99
N LEU A 186 9.77 12.78 -10.38
CA LEU A 186 8.94 12.46 -11.53
C LEU A 186 9.69 12.59 -12.86
N HIS A 187 9.19 11.87 -13.86
CA HIS A 187 9.63 11.85 -15.27
C HIS A 187 11.07 11.41 -15.48
N ARG A 188 11.61 10.61 -14.57
CA ARG A 188 13.02 10.16 -14.61
C ARG A 188 13.16 8.71 -14.19
N THR A 189 14.19 8.09 -14.76
CA THR A 189 14.67 6.77 -14.37
C THR A 189 15.68 6.92 -13.25
N HIS A 190 15.54 6.09 -12.21
CA HIS A 190 16.44 6.11 -11.07
C HIS A 190 16.95 4.71 -10.76
N TYR A 191 18.22 4.63 -10.33
CA TYR A 191 18.72 3.47 -9.61
C TYR A 191 18.07 3.44 -8.23
N ALA A 192 17.75 2.24 -7.77
CA ALA A 192 17.06 2.09 -6.50
C ALA A 192 17.37 0.76 -5.81
N LEU A 193 17.17 0.73 -4.50
CA LEU A 193 17.01 -0.50 -3.74
C LEU A 193 15.53 -0.73 -3.49
N LEU A 194 15.03 -1.88 -3.95
CA LEU A 194 13.69 -2.37 -3.65
C LEU A 194 13.78 -3.21 -2.38
N LEU A 195 13.05 -2.83 -1.34
CA LEU A 195 13.00 -3.53 -0.07
C LEU A 195 11.64 -4.18 0.14
N LYS A 196 11.68 -5.49 0.43
CA LYS A 196 10.51 -6.31 0.74
C LYS A 196 10.55 -6.68 2.22
N TYR A 197 9.40 -6.62 2.88
CA TYR A 197 9.23 -7.10 4.25
C TYR A 197 8.44 -8.40 4.28
N SER A 198 8.94 -9.39 5.02
CA SER A 198 8.20 -10.62 5.32
C SER A 198 7.80 -10.63 6.78
N LYS A 199 6.48 -10.67 7.04
CA LYS A 199 5.96 -10.76 8.41
C LYS A 199 6.31 -12.09 9.08
N ILE A 200 6.45 -13.17 8.30
CA ILE A 200 6.73 -14.51 8.79
C ILE A 200 8.16 -14.57 9.37
N SER A 201 9.16 -14.07 8.63
CA SER A 201 10.54 -14.03 9.12
C SER A 201 10.84 -12.81 9.99
N GLY A 202 10.04 -11.74 9.88
CA GLY A 202 10.29 -10.45 10.53
C GLY A 202 11.40 -9.64 9.88
N LEU A 203 11.88 -10.04 8.69
CA LEU A 203 13.05 -9.45 8.03
C LEU A 203 12.67 -8.61 6.81
N TRP A 204 13.48 -7.57 6.60
CA TRP A 204 13.57 -6.77 5.39
C TRP A 204 14.71 -7.27 4.52
N THR A 205 14.42 -7.52 3.25
CA THR A 205 15.43 -7.91 2.25
C THR A 205 15.44 -6.89 1.13
N ALA A 206 16.62 -6.57 0.61
CA ALA A 206 16.79 -5.62 -0.49
C ALA A 206 17.24 -6.30 -1.78
N GLN A 207 16.88 -5.69 -2.89
CA GLN A 207 17.36 -6.04 -4.21
C GLN A 207 17.63 -4.75 -5.00
N GLU A 208 18.74 -4.72 -5.74
CA GLU A 208 19.01 -3.62 -6.66
C GLU A 208 18.04 -3.63 -7.85
N THR A 209 17.59 -2.45 -8.24
CA THR A 209 16.68 -2.29 -9.36
C THR A 209 16.85 -0.94 -10.03
N THR A 210 16.12 -0.76 -11.12
CA THR A 210 15.97 0.53 -11.79
C THR A 210 14.51 0.72 -12.12
N ALA A 211 13.98 1.89 -11.76
CA ALA A 211 12.57 2.19 -11.94
C ALA A 211 12.40 3.58 -12.58
N TYR A 212 11.43 3.69 -13.47
CA TYR A 212 10.98 4.95 -14.03
C TYR A 212 9.75 5.45 -13.26
N ILE A 213 9.86 6.67 -12.76
CA ILE A 213 8.80 7.37 -12.04
C ILE A 213 8.06 8.25 -13.05
N GLY A 214 6.78 7.94 -13.29
CA GLY A 214 5.93 8.58 -14.30
C GLY A 214 5.02 9.68 -13.74
N ASP A 215 3.94 9.94 -14.46
CA ASP A 215 2.95 10.96 -14.11
C ASP A 215 2.15 10.60 -12.85
N ASN A 216 1.65 11.64 -12.17
CA ASN A 216 0.62 11.46 -11.14
C ASN A 216 -0.62 10.80 -11.74
N LEU A 217 -1.21 9.86 -11.00
CA LEU A 217 -2.45 9.21 -11.41
C LEU A 217 -3.60 10.23 -11.42
N SER A 218 -4.33 10.27 -12.53
CA SER A 218 -5.59 11.01 -12.64
C SER A 218 -6.72 10.21 -11.99
N VAL A 219 -6.94 10.43 -10.70
CA VAL A 219 -8.01 9.79 -9.92
C VAL A 219 -9.16 10.75 -9.65
N ALA A 220 -10.40 10.25 -9.64
CA ALA A 220 -11.58 11.04 -9.31
C ALA A 220 -11.54 11.57 -7.86
N LYS A 221 -10.99 10.78 -6.94
CA LYS A 221 -10.78 11.15 -5.53
C LYS A 221 -9.32 10.99 -5.18
N LYS A 222 -8.65 12.10 -4.84
CA LYS A 222 -7.25 12.08 -4.38
C LYS A 222 -7.18 11.70 -2.91
N GLY A 223 -6.23 10.85 -2.54
CA GLY A 223 -5.93 10.56 -1.14
C GLY A 223 -5.51 11.84 -0.40
N LYS A 224 -5.74 11.89 0.91
CA LYS A 224 -5.45 13.08 1.72
C LYS A 224 -3.96 13.27 1.96
N GLN A 225 -3.26 12.20 2.36
CA GLN A 225 -1.88 12.27 2.85
C GLN A 225 -0.81 12.06 1.78
N ARG A 226 -1.09 11.23 0.76
CA ARG A 226 -0.10 10.80 -0.24
C ARG A 226 -0.60 11.07 -1.66
N ASN A 227 0.34 11.38 -2.55
CA ASN A 227 0.13 11.39 -3.99
C ASN A 227 0.41 10.00 -4.55
N ALA A 228 -0.34 9.60 -5.57
CA ALA A 228 -0.13 8.37 -6.32
C ALA A 228 0.35 8.71 -7.73
N PHE A 229 1.37 8.02 -8.22
CA PHE A 229 1.96 8.21 -9.55
C PHE A 229 2.36 6.87 -10.17
N TRP A 230 2.49 6.85 -11.49
CA TRP A 230 2.84 5.62 -12.21
C TRP A 230 4.30 5.23 -11.94
N MET A 231 4.52 3.94 -11.75
CA MET A 231 5.85 3.35 -11.57
C MET A 231 6.06 2.24 -12.59
N HIS A 232 7.26 2.17 -13.17
CA HIS A 232 7.63 1.12 -14.11
C HIS A 232 8.99 0.55 -13.73
N PHE A 233 9.05 -0.74 -13.37
CA PHE A 233 10.31 -1.44 -13.15
C PHE A 233 10.92 -1.83 -14.50
N LEU A 234 12.21 -1.51 -14.70
CA LEU A 234 12.88 -1.75 -15.98
C LEU A 234 13.58 -3.11 -16.06
N HIS A 235 13.90 -3.72 -14.92
CA HIS A 235 14.70 -4.95 -14.83
C HIS A 235 13.99 -6.09 -14.09
N GLN A 236 12.66 -6.08 -14.01
CA GLN A 236 11.87 -7.16 -13.42
C GLN A 236 11.15 -7.97 -14.49
N GLU A 237 10.95 -9.26 -14.24
CA GLU A 237 10.34 -10.22 -15.19
C GLU A 237 8.95 -9.77 -15.67
N GLU A 238 8.22 -9.02 -14.83
CA GLU A 238 6.94 -8.41 -15.19
C GLU A 238 7.11 -7.02 -15.83
N THR A 239 7.79 -6.95 -16.98
CA THR A 239 7.96 -5.69 -17.75
C THR A 239 6.64 -5.00 -18.13
N LEU A 240 5.53 -5.73 -18.18
CA LEU A 240 4.18 -5.21 -18.43
C LEU A 240 3.36 -4.96 -17.15
N GLY A 241 3.94 -5.24 -15.97
CA GLY A 241 3.32 -4.98 -14.69
C GLY A 241 3.07 -3.48 -14.50
N ARG A 242 1.83 -3.12 -14.16
CA ARG A 242 1.46 -1.73 -13.86
C ARG A 242 1.59 -1.51 -12.37
N TYR A 243 2.45 -0.57 -11.98
CA TYR A 243 2.69 -0.25 -10.58
C TYR A 243 2.32 1.20 -10.27
N VAL A 244 1.95 1.44 -9.03
CA VAL A 244 1.69 2.76 -8.48
C VAL A 244 2.69 3.02 -7.37
N GLY A 245 3.44 4.12 -7.51
CA GLY A 245 4.22 4.69 -6.42
C GLY A 245 3.36 5.64 -5.58
N LYS A 246 3.63 5.69 -4.27
CA LYS A 246 2.99 6.60 -3.33
C LYS A 246 4.03 7.36 -2.54
N GLU A 247 3.83 8.68 -2.45
CA GLU A 247 4.71 9.61 -1.72
C GLU A 247 3.86 10.57 -0.88
N TYR A 248 4.35 10.93 0.30
CA TYR A 248 3.69 11.91 1.17
C TYR A 248 3.68 13.30 0.54
N LYS A 249 2.56 14.01 0.69
CA LYS A 249 2.43 15.40 0.20
C LYS A 249 3.28 16.37 1.02
N GLU A 250 3.41 16.08 2.32
CA GLU A 250 4.28 16.79 3.25
C GLU A 250 5.63 16.07 3.36
N GLU A 251 6.68 16.82 3.65
CA GLU A 251 8.00 16.25 3.95
C GLU A 251 7.90 15.37 5.21
N LYS A 252 8.10 14.06 5.03
CA LYS A 252 8.16 13.06 6.10
C LYS A 252 9.51 12.35 6.09
N GLU A 253 9.90 11.82 7.24
CA GLU A 253 11.07 10.95 7.34
C GLU A 253 10.83 9.63 6.59
N ILE A 254 11.91 9.02 6.09
CA ILE A 254 11.84 7.76 5.35
C ILE A 254 11.15 6.64 6.16
N ILE A 255 11.25 6.67 7.50
CA ILE A 255 10.68 5.66 8.40
C ILE A 255 9.17 5.46 8.20
N TYR A 256 8.44 6.48 7.75
CA TYR A 256 7.00 6.38 7.54
C TYR A 256 6.66 5.43 6.38
N HIS A 257 7.47 5.42 5.32
CA HIS A 257 7.32 4.48 4.20
C HIS A 257 7.56 3.03 4.63
N PHE A 258 8.56 2.80 5.49
CA PHE A 258 8.81 1.48 6.06
C PHE A 258 7.66 1.01 6.97
N ASN A 259 7.12 1.91 7.80
CA ASN A 259 5.97 1.61 8.66
C ASN A 259 4.70 1.29 7.85
N ASP A 260 4.48 2.00 6.74
CA ASP A 260 3.34 1.74 5.85
C ASP A 260 3.42 0.35 5.22
N VAL A 261 4.59 -0.03 4.71
CA VAL A 261 4.80 -1.36 4.11
C VAL A 261 4.75 -2.45 5.18
N GLU A 262 5.36 -2.27 6.36
CA GLU A 262 5.23 -3.23 7.47
C GLU A 262 3.75 -3.46 7.83
N ARG A 263 2.95 -2.39 7.87
CA ARG A 263 1.51 -2.45 8.17
C ARG A 263 0.75 -3.22 7.10
N GLN A 264 0.98 -2.94 5.82
CA GLN A 264 0.31 -3.61 4.72
C GLN A 264 0.67 -5.09 4.65
N MET A 265 1.95 -5.43 4.81
CA MET A 265 2.41 -6.82 4.81
C MET A 265 1.96 -7.59 6.06
N THR A 266 1.78 -6.92 7.21
CA THR A 266 1.16 -7.53 8.40
C THR A 266 -0.30 -7.88 8.13
N ALA A 267 -1.07 -6.98 7.52
CA ALA A 267 -2.44 -7.27 7.10
C ALA A 267 -2.49 -8.40 6.05
N GLN A 268 -1.53 -8.44 5.11
CA GLN A 268 -1.44 -9.55 4.15
C GLN A 268 -1.18 -10.90 4.83
N TYR A 269 -0.34 -10.93 5.87
CA TYR A 269 -0.13 -12.15 6.65
C TYR A 269 -1.41 -12.59 7.37
N TYR A 270 -2.09 -11.68 8.08
CA TYR A 270 -3.35 -12.01 8.76
C TYR A 270 -4.44 -12.48 7.79
N VAL A 271 -4.55 -11.86 6.61
CA VAL A 271 -5.56 -12.25 5.62
C VAL A 271 -5.27 -13.63 5.02
N THR A 272 -3.99 -14.01 4.91
CA THR A 272 -3.60 -15.35 4.48
C THR A 272 -4.10 -16.40 5.47
N GLU A 273 -3.94 -16.16 6.78
CA GLU A 273 -4.45 -17.06 7.82
C GLU A 273 -5.99 -17.05 7.89
N PHE A 274 -6.61 -15.90 7.66
CA PHE A 274 -8.08 -15.80 7.57
C PHE A 274 -8.64 -16.62 6.41
N ASN A 275 -8.04 -16.51 5.21
CA ASN A 275 -8.46 -17.27 4.05
C ASN A 275 -8.34 -18.79 4.26
N LYS A 276 -7.31 -19.25 5.00
CA LYS A 276 -7.22 -20.67 5.40
C LYS A 276 -8.43 -21.11 6.22
N ARG A 277 -8.84 -20.29 7.21
CA ARG A 277 -10.04 -20.57 8.02
C ARG A 277 -11.34 -20.53 7.21
N LEU A 278 -11.44 -19.63 6.23
CA LEU A 278 -12.58 -19.60 5.30
C LEU A 278 -12.63 -20.88 4.47
N TYR A 279 -11.49 -21.33 3.94
CA TYR A 279 -11.37 -22.55 3.16
C TYR A 279 -11.78 -23.79 3.97
N GLU A 280 -11.31 -23.92 5.21
CA GLU A 280 -11.70 -24.99 6.13
C GLU A 280 -13.23 -25.05 6.38
N GLN A 281 -13.90 -23.90 6.28
CA GLN A 281 -15.36 -23.80 6.39
C GLN A 281 -16.09 -23.89 5.03
N ASN A 282 -15.42 -24.25 3.94
CA ASN A 282 -15.99 -24.28 2.59
C ASN A 282 -16.64 -22.94 2.19
N ILE A 283 -16.05 -21.82 2.60
CA ILE A 283 -16.46 -20.48 2.20
C ILE A 283 -15.59 -20.07 1.00
N PRO A 284 -16.17 -19.86 -0.20
CA PRO A 284 -15.39 -19.66 -1.43
C PRO A 284 -14.74 -18.28 -1.54
N THR A 285 -15.21 -17.30 -0.77
CA THR A 285 -14.69 -15.92 -0.83
C THR A 285 -13.24 -15.85 -0.35
N GLN A 286 -12.41 -15.06 -1.04
CA GLN A 286 -11.03 -14.81 -0.67
C GLN A 286 -10.73 -13.31 -0.63
N ILE A 287 -9.95 -12.90 0.37
CA ILE A 287 -9.48 -11.52 0.51
C ILE A 287 -7.97 -11.47 0.28
N PHE A 288 -7.50 -10.51 -0.50
CA PHE A 288 -6.09 -10.30 -0.80
C PHE A 288 -5.70 -8.88 -0.43
N TYR A 289 -4.66 -8.71 0.37
CA TYR A 289 -3.94 -7.43 0.38
C TYR A 289 -2.88 -7.47 -0.70
N ILE A 290 -2.90 -6.50 -1.61
CA ILE A 290 -1.85 -6.42 -2.63
C ILE A 290 -0.49 -6.17 -1.96
N PRO A 291 0.59 -6.77 -2.46
CA PRO A 291 1.91 -6.57 -1.89
C PRO A 291 2.34 -5.11 -2.01
N SER A 292 3.10 -4.63 -1.02
CA SER A 292 3.71 -3.30 -1.04
C SER A 292 5.19 -3.42 -0.72
N VAL A 293 5.99 -2.58 -1.36
CA VAL A 293 7.45 -2.55 -1.20
C VAL A 293 7.92 -1.13 -0.98
N VAL A 294 9.08 -0.98 -0.33
CA VAL A 294 9.77 0.31 -0.27
C VAL A 294 10.77 0.39 -1.42
N LEU A 295 10.84 1.55 -2.07
CA LEU A 295 11.83 1.85 -3.09
C LEU A 295 12.70 3.02 -2.60
N LEU A 296 13.93 2.73 -2.18
CA LEU A 296 14.93 3.74 -1.88
C LEU A 296 15.59 4.20 -3.17
N ILE A 297 15.43 5.47 -3.50
CA ILE A 297 15.97 6.08 -4.72
C ILE A 297 17.40 6.52 -4.45
N LEU A 298 18.32 6.14 -5.34
CA LEU A 298 19.76 6.30 -5.13
C LEU A 298 20.42 7.10 -6.26
N GLU A 299 21.43 7.88 -5.87
CA GLU A 299 22.45 8.42 -6.76
C GLU A 299 23.82 7.92 -6.26
N GLY A 300 24.40 6.97 -7.00
CA GLY A 300 25.52 6.17 -6.51
C GLY A 300 25.12 5.42 -5.23
N LYS A 301 25.81 5.67 -4.12
CA LYS A 301 25.51 5.10 -2.80
C LYS A 301 24.66 6.00 -1.91
N SER A 302 24.28 7.18 -2.39
CA SER A 302 23.58 8.19 -1.59
C SER A 302 22.08 8.11 -1.82
N ILE A 303 21.29 8.02 -0.74
CA ILE A 303 19.83 8.06 -0.78
C ILE A 303 19.37 9.47 -1.18
N GLN A 304 18.54 9.53 -2.20
CA GLN A 304 17.92 10.75 -2.75
C GLN A 304 16.41 10.83 -2.49
N GLY A 305 15.77 9.73 -2.11
CA GLY A 305 14.36 9.69 -1.79
C GLY A 305 13.88 8.30 -1.42
N CYS A 306 12.61 8.19 -1.04
CA CYS A 306 11.98 6.94 -0.68
C CYS A 306 10.51 7.01 -1.04
N VAL A 307 10.00 6.00 -1.74
CA VAL A 307 8.58 5.88 -2.06
C VAL A 307 8.10 4.48 -1.72
N THR A 308 6.80 4.31 -1.49
CA THR A 308 6.18 2.98 -1.44
C THR A 308 5.64 2.63 -2.82
N VAL A 309 5.68 1.36 -3.20
CA VAL A 309 5.23 0.89 -4.52
C VAL A 309 4.35 -0.34 -4.35
N GLU A 310 3.26 -0.38 -5.09
CA GLU A 310 2.33 -1.52 -5.10
C GLU A 310 1.76 -1.76 -6.51
N PRO A 311 1.23 -2.96 -6.80
CA PRO A 311 0.53 -3.22 -8.05
C PRO A 311 -0.69 -2.31 -8.24
N TYR A 312 -0.93 -1.89 -9.47
CA TYR A 312 -2.12 -1.11 -9.82
C TYR A 312 -3.38 -2.00 -9.77
N ILE A 313 -4.35 -1.61 -8.96
CA ILE A 313 -5.68 -2.24 -8.94
C ILE A 313 -6.53 -1.64 -10.05
N LEU A 314 -6.82 -2.45 -11.07
CA LEU A 314 -7.75 -2.09 -12.14
C LEU A 314 -9.19 -2.40 -11.70
N GLY A 315 -10.00 -1.37 -11.47
CA GLY A 315 -11.40 -1.53 -11.11
C GLY A 315 -11.97 -0.30 -10.41
N GLU A 316 -13.24 -0.38 -10.01
CA GLU A 316 -13.88 0.66 -9.20
C GLU A 316 -13.38 0.61 -7.75
N PHE A 317 -12.64 1.64 -7.35
CA PHE A 317 -12.10 1.71 -6.00
C PHE A 317 -13.20 2.03 -4.98
N VAL A 318 -13.42 1.13 -4.04
CA VAL A 318 -14.40 1.24 -2.96
C VAL A 318 -13.71 1.30 -1.60
N LYS A 319 -14.29 2.09 -0.69
CA LYS A 319 -13.91 2.14 0.73
C LYS A 319 -15.06 1.59 1.57
N LEU A 320 -14.86 0.38 2.08
CA LEU A 320 -15.87 -0.43 2.80
C LEU A 320 -15.99 0.00 4.26
N SER A 321 -14.87 0.38 4.89
CA SER A 321 -14.85 0.95 6.24
C SER A 321 -13.78 2.02 6.35
N ASN A 322 -13.87 2.85 7.39
CA ASN A 322 -12.79 3.75 7.77
C ASN A 322 -12.00 3.19 8.97
N ASN A 323 -11.11 4.00 9.55
CA ASN A 323 -10.34 3.69 10.75
C ASN A 323 -11.02 4.11 12.07
N THR A 324 -12.31 4.46 12.06
CA THR A 324 -13.05 4.84 13.27
C THR A 324 -14.41 4.16 13.32
N ASN A 325 -15.48 4.82 12.84
CA ASN A 325 -16.86 4.43 13.12
C ASN A 325 -17.70 4.14 11.87
N VAL A 326 -17.17 4.41 10.67
CA VAL A 326 -17.94 4.34 9.42
C VAL A 326 -17.75 2.99 8.75
N VAL A 327 -18.87 2.40 8.31
CA VAL A 327 -18.95 1.12 7.61
C VAL A 327 -20.03 1.19 6.52
N LYS A 328 -19.75 0.67 5.33
CA LYS A 328 -20.68 0.61 4.21
C LYS A 328 -21.32 -0.77 4.08
N LEU A 329 -22.51 -0.92 4.63
CA LEU A 329 -23.24 -2.20 4.65
C LEU A 329 -23.87 -2.56 3.28
N GLU A 330 -23.84 -1.66 2.30
CA GLU A 330 -24.33 -1.91 0.94
C GLU A 330 -23.52 -2.97 0.18
N TYR A 331 -22.26 -3.21 0.58
CA TYR A 331 -21.40 -4.23 -0.03
C TYR A 331 -21.32 -5.46 0.87
N LYS A 332 -21.61 -6.65 0.33
CA LYS A 332 -21.40 -7.93 1.06
C LYS A 332 -19.94 -8.15 1.46
N ALA A 333 -19.01 -7.62 0.67
CA ALA A 333 -17.58 -7.64 1.00
C ALA A 333 -17.28 -7.00 2.37
N THR A 334 -18.11 -6.07 2.84
CA THR A 334 -17.97 -5.45 4.14
C THR A 334 -18.16 -6.44 5.28
N GLU A 335 -19.07 -7.42 5.16
CA GLU A 335 -19.26 -8.46 6.19
C GLU A 335 -18.02 -9.33 6.36
N TYR A 336 -17.41 -9.74 5.24
CA TYR A 336 -16.14 -10.46 5.22
C TYR A 336 -15.01 -9.61 5.82
N GLY A 337 -14.99 -8.32 5.49
CA GLY A 337 -14.06 -7.34 6.03
C GLY A 337 -14.14 -7.17 7.55
N LEU A 338 -15.35 -7.05 8.10
CA LEU A 338 -15.57 -6.95 9.55
C LEU A 338 -15.20 -8.27 10.25
N ALA A 339 -15.58 -9.42 9.68
CA ALA A 339 -15.19 -10.72 10.22
C ALA A 339 -13.67 -10.91 10.20
N TYR A 340 -13.00 -10.41 9.16
CA TYR A 340 -11.53 -10.39 9.08
C TYR A 340 -10.92 -9.51 10.18
N GLY A 341 -11.43 -8.30 10.41
CA GLY A 341 -10.97 -7.44 11.51
C GLY A 341 -11.13 -8.10 12.89
N HIS A 342 -12.25 -8.80 13.13
CA HIS A 342 -12.49 -9.57 14.35
C HIS A 342 -11.53 -10.78 14.44
N PHE A 343 -11.35 -11.53 13.35
CA PHE A 343 -10.38 -12.62 13.30
C PHE A 343 -8.97 -12.15 13.64
N CYS A 344 -8.53 -10.99 13.12
CA CYS A 344 -7.22 -10.43 13.44
C CYS A 344 -7.04 -10.21 14.94
N TYR A 345 -8.07 -9.75 15.64
CA TYR A 345 -8.04 -9.57 17.08
C TYR A 345 -7.82 -10.89 17.81
N GLU A 346 -8.59 -11.93 17.47
CA GLU A 346 -8.45 -13.24 18.10
C GLU A 346 -7.10 -13.90 17.76
N PHE A 347 -6.72 -13.86 16.48
CA PHE A 347 -5.47 -14.43 15.97
C PHE A 347 -4.23 -13.77 16.57
N SER A 348 -4.27 -12.46 16.80
CA SER A 348 -3.21 -11.70 17.46
C SER A 348 -3.27 -11.75 18.99
N GLN A 349 -4.13 -12.60 19.58
CA GLN A 349 -4.31 -12.72 21.04
C GLN A 349 -4.73 -11.40 21.71
N GLY A 350 -5.58 -10.65 21.01
CA GLY A 350 -6.20 -9.41 21.48
C GLY A 350 -5.34 -8.16 21.31
N THR A 351 -4.29 -8.20 20.48
CA THR A 351 -3.41 -7.04 20.32
C THR A 351 -3.79 -6.14 19.15
N ASP A 352 -4.26 -6.71 18.03
CA ASP A 352 -4.37 -6.02 16.76
C ASP A 352 -5.78 -6.15 16.14
N VAL A 353 -6.32 -5.06 15.60
CA VAL A 353 -7.48 -5.09 14.68
C VAL A 353 -7.09 -4.40 13.38
N VAL A 354 -7.42 -5.02 12.25
CA VAL A 354 -7.26 -4.42 10.92
C VAL A 354 -8.56 -3.72 10.51
N VAL A 355 -8.46 -2.45 10.15
CA VAL A 355 -9.56 -1.56 9.73
C VAL A 355 -9.16 -0.76 8.48
N ASP A 356 -9.96 0.22 8.08
CA ASP A 356 -9.77 1.03 6.87
C ASP A 356 -9.75 0.17 5.59
N LEU A 357 -10.79 -0.64 5.43
CA LEU A 357 -10.89 -1.61 4.34
C LEU A 357 -11.23 -0.88 3.03
N GLN A 358 -10.28 -0.86 2.10
CA GLN A 358 -10.43 -0.17 0.83
C GLN A 358 -9.67 -0.88 -0.30
N GLY A 359 -10.19 -0.80 -1.52
CA GLY A 359 -9.64 -1.46 -2.69
C GLY A 359 -10.70 -1.73 -3.74
N TRP A 360 -10.70 -2.92 -4.34
CA TRP A 360 -11.66 -3.34 -5.36
C TRP A 360 -12.35 -4.64 -4.97
N VAL A 361 -13.64 -4.73 -5.26
CA VAL A 361 -14.48 -5.89 -4.98
C VAL A 361 -15.12 -6.38 -6.28
N THR A 362 -15.21 -7.69 -6.44
CA THR A 362 -15.97 -8.31 -7.54
C THR A 362 -17.48 -8.00 -7.41
N ASP A 363 -18.21 -7.91 -8.52
CA ASP A 363 -19.58 -7.36 -8.61
C ASP A 363 -20.58 -7.88 -7.56
N ASN A 364 -20.47 -9.15 -7.16
CA ASN A 364 -21.36 -9.77 -6.18
C ASN A 364 -20.80 -9.76 -4.74
N GLY A 365 -19.60 -9.24 -4.52
CA GLY A 365 -18.87 -9.21 -3.24
C GLY A 365 -18.60 -10.59 -2.64
N LYS A 366 -18.77 -11.66 -3.41
CA LYS A 366 -18.76 -13.07 -2.96
C LYS A 366 -17.67 -13.93 -3.61
N GLY A 367 -16.77 -13.33 -4.38
CA GLY A 367 -15.64 -14.02 -4.99
C GLY A 367 -14.32 -13.54 -4.42
N LEU A 368 -13.81 -12.47 -5.02
CA LEU A 368 -12.49 -11.92 -4.73
C LEU A 368 -12.62 -10.48 -4.23
N ILE A 369 -11.85 -10.17 -3.20
CA ILE A 369 -11.75 -8.85 -2.58
C ILE A 369 -10.27 -8.48 -2.56
N TYR A 370 -9.88 -7.44 -3.29
CA TYR A 370 -8.50 -6.94 -3.34
C TYR A 370 -8.41 -5.63 -2.56
N LEU A 371 -7.62 -5.61 -1.50
CA LEU A 371 -7.47 -4.49 -0.58
C LEU A 371 -6.06 -3.91 -0.63
N THR A 372 -5.94 -2.65 -0.24
CA THR A 372 -4.67 -1.93 -0.10
C THR A 372 -4.78 -0.89 1.01
N ASP A 373 -3.65 -0.32 1.44
CA ASP A 373 -3.59 0.74 2.44
C ASP A 373 -4.43 0.47 3.71
N PRO A 374 -4.24 -0.66 4.41
CA PRO A 374 -4.96 -0.93 5.64
C PRO A 374 -4.53 0.03 6.74
N GLN A 375 -5.37 0.14 7.77
CA GLN A 375 -4.95 0.64 9.09
C GLN A 375 -4.97 -0.51 10.10
N ILE A 376 -4.01 -0.50 11.04
CA ILE A 376 -4.00 -1.44 12.16
C ILE A 376 -4.08 -0.66 13.46
N HIS A 377 -5.06 -0.99 14.30
CA HIS A 377 -5.09 -0.57 15.69
C HIS A 377 -4.39 -1.62 16.53
N SER A 378 -3.29 -1.25 17.19
CA SER A 378 -2.48 -2.18 17.97
C SER A 378 -2.18 -1.63 19.36
N VAL A 379 -2.41 -2.44 20.40
CA VAL A 379 -2.05 -2.10 21.80
C VAL A 379 -0.55 -2.19 22.08
N SER A 380 0.18 -2.92 21.24
CA SER A 380 1.61 -3.19 21.41
C SER A 380 2.48 -2.01 20.99
N LYS A 381 1.98 -1.15 20.10
CA LYS A 381 2.65 0.10 19.70
C LYS A 381 2.13 1.23 20.58
N LYS A 382 3.04 2.05 21.14
CA LYS A 382 2.65 3.23 21.93
C LYS A 382 1.77 4.14 21.07
N GLU A 383 0.66 4.61 21.66
CA GLU A 383 -0.15 5.68 21.07
C GLU A 383 0.72 6.94 20.99
N ILE A 384 1.07 7.34 19.77
CA ILE A 384 1.81 8.56 19.50
C ILE A 384 0.81 9.57 18.92
N PRO A 385 0.67 10.77 19.50
CA PRO A 385 -0.25 11.79 19.00
C PRO A 385 -0.01 12.11 17.52
N GLY A 386 -1.08 12.14 16.72
CA GLY A 386 -1.01 12.43 15.28
C GLY A 386 -0.82 11.22 14.37
N LEU A 387 -0.67 10.00 14.91
CA LEU A 387 -0.72 8.76 14.13
C LEU A 387 -2.14 8.19 14.04
N THR A 388 -2.42 7.51 12.95
CA THR A 388 -3.72 6.88 12.62
C THR A 388 -3.97 5.57 13.39
N ASN A 389 -3.01 5.11 14.20
CA ASN A 389 -3.19 4.00 15.15
C ASN A 389 -3.69 4.55 16.50
N PHE A 390 -4.98 4.36 16.77
CA PHE A 390 -5.62 4.77 18.03
C PHE A 390 -5.53 3.72 19.16
N GLY A 391 -4.65 2.72 19.06
CA GLY A 391 -4.39 1.73 20.10
C GLY A 391 -5.66 1.10 20.67
N LYS A 392 -5.84 1.17 22.00
CA LYS A 392 -7.02 0.60 22.67
C LYS A 392 -8.32 1.30 22.27
N LYS A 393 -8.26 2.61 22.02
CA LYS A 393 -9.40 3.41 21.57
C LYS A 393 -9.88 2.97 20.19
N GLY A 394 -8.95 2.67 19.29
CA GLY A 394 -9.27 2.15 17.95
C GLY A 394 -9.90 0.77 17.99
N ILE A 395 -9.40 -0.13 18.84
CA ILE A 395 -10.03 -1.45 19.06
C ILE A 395 -11.43 -1.29 19.65
N TYR A 396 -11.61 -0.37 20.60
CA TYR A 396 -12.92 -0.03 21.13
C TYR A 396 -13.87 0.45 20.04
N TYR A 397 -13.44 1.37 19.17
CA TYR A 397 -14.26 1.86 18.04
C TYR A 397 -14.65 0.73 17.09
N PHE A 398 -13.73 -0.15 16.76
CA PHE A 398 -14.05 -1.30 15.92
C PHE A 398 -15.19 -2.14 16.50
N PHE A 399 -15.07 -2.61 17.75
CA PHE A 399 -16.10 -3.48 18.32
C PHE A 399 -17.39 -2.75 18.72
N ASN A 400 -17.36 -1.46 19.07
CA ASN A 400 -18.55 -0.75 19.54
C ASN A 400 -19.26 0.08 18.47
N ASN A 401 -18.60 0.37 17.34
CA ASN A 401 -19.15 1.23 16.31
C ASN A 401 -19.20 0.54 14.93
N GLN A 402 -18.15 -0.18 14.53
CA GLN A 402 -18.08 -0.79 13.20
C GLN A 402 -18.64 -2.22 13.15
N HIS A 403 -18.25 -3.04 14.14
CA HIS A 403 -18.59 -4.45 14.26
C HIS A 403 -19.42 -4.67 15.52
N THR A 404 -20.60 -4.06 15.59
CA THR A 404 -21.48 -4.06 16.77
C THR A 404 -22.01 -5.44 17.13
N GLU A 405 -22.18 -6.31 16.13
CA GLU A 405 -22.67 -7.68 16.28
C GLU A 405 -21.87 -8.62 15.38
N CYS A 406 -21.66 -9.86 15.84
CA CYS A 406 -21.02 -10.88 15.00
C CYS A 406 -21.94 -11.28 13.86
N ASN A 407 -21.41 -11.32 12.64
CA ASN A 407 -22.14 -11.79 11.46
C ASN A 407 -21.98 -13.31 11.25
N GLU A 408 -22.62 -13.84 10.20
CA GLU A 408 -22.59 -15.27 9.87
C GLU A 408 -21.16 -15.80 9.69
N ILE A 409 -20.26 -15.02 9.09
CA ILE A 409 -18.85 -15.42 8.91
C ILE A 409 -18.17 -15.60 10.27
N CYS A 410 -18.34 -14.64 11.19
CA CYS A 410 -17.82 -14.77 12.55
C CYS A 410 -18.34 -16.03 13.26
N SER A 411 -19.63 -16.32 13.13
CA SER A 411 -20.25 -17.51 13.72
C SER A 411 -19.70 -18.80 13.13
N ARG A 412 -19.56 -18.89 11.79
CA ARG A 412 -18.99 -20.07 11.12
C ARG A 412 -17.53 -20.30 11.46
N LEU A 413 -16.77 -19.22 11.64
CA LEU A 413 -15.38 -19.26 12.09
C LEU A 413 -15.24 -19.48 13.62
N SER A 414 -16.35 -19.58 14.35
CA SER A 414 -16.39 -19.73 15.81
C SER A 414 -15.62 -18.64 16.58
N LEU A 415 -15.63 -17.41 16.06
CA LEU A 415 -14.92 -16.29 16.68
C LEU A 415 -15.63 -15.85 17.97
N THR A 416 -14.84 -15.64 19.02
CA THR A 416 -15.36 -15.19 20.30
C THR A 416 -15.34 -13.66 20.35
N ARG A 417 -16.52 -13.05 20.61
CA ARG A 417 -16.61 -11.60 20.77
C ARG A 417 -15.99 -11.18 22.11
N PRO A 418 -15.03 -10.23 22.11
CA PRO A 418 -14.43 -9.76 23.35
C PRO A 418 -15.35 -8.78 24.09
N SER A 419 -15.25 -8.75 25.42
CA SER A 419 -15.81 -7.68 26.25
C SER A 419 -14.85 -6.50 26.28
N ILE A 420 -15.09 -5.49 25.44
CA ILE A 420 -14.23 -4.30 25.34
C ILE A 420 -14.84 -3.14 26.12
N GLU A 421 -14.23 -2.79 27.25
CA GLU A 421 -14.61 -1.61 28.02
C GLU A 421 -14.13 -0.31 27.34
N LYS A 422 -14.84 0.80 27.58
CA LYS A 422 -14.43 2.11 27.09
C LYS A 422 -13.09 2.51 27.74
N PRO A 423 -12.03 2.77 26.97
CA PRO A 423 -10.76 3.21 27.54
C PRO A 423 -10.94 4.55 28.27
N LYS A 424 -10.22 4.68 29.40
CA LYS A 424 -10.28 5.85 30.28
C LYS A 424 -9.67 7.10 29.65
#